data_AF-A0A7Y0Q1P9-F1
#
_entry.id   AF-A0A7Y0Q1P9-F1
#
_cell.length_a   1.000
_cell.length_b   1.000
_cell.length_c   1.000
_cell.angle_alpha   90.00
_cell.angle_beta   90.00
_cell.angle_gamma   90.00
#
_symmetry.space_group_name_H-M   'P 1'
#
loop_
_entity.id
_entity.type
_entity.pdbx_description
1 polymer ?
#
loop_
_entity_poly.entity_id
_entity_poly.type
_entity_poly.pdbx_seq_one_letter_code
_entity_poly.pdbx_strand_id
1 'polypeptide(L)'
;MPVQTMVSPHVTALFYHDLWWSLIAVLSTALMVLGGVWALRRLDDATAVLRPVLTPLAHRTRGYRWLYWGLGAVWILDGLLQLQPAMPNSAFLEMVITPLLSGQPTWMIHVLGAGIQRWSEAPVMANLAAVWIQGGIGLVLILGRNHRWGRLGLWATLGWGLVVWMWGEGLGGLLTGSASWIAGSPGSVLMYMVSAGLLLLPDRRWRSGQVTAVLGWGLAGFWIVGAILQSRPGSGYWRHLSPIFLQAAENAQPAWISRPIYHVALWTALHGPLANGVATVGLLAVGLAWLWRPYRRVTGILTGVILAALWWLGQDFGVFGGVGTDPQTAPVLALLMAAGYAGASGGDVAQGARTGPRTSPMGGGTPEAAAVAAALGPRP
;
A
#
# COMPACT_ATOMS: atom_id res chain seq x y z
N MET A 1 -5.37 29.89 -3.85
CA MET A 1 -4.49 30.45 -4.90
C MET A 1 -4.19 29.35 -5.92
N PRO A 2 -4.06 29.64 -7.23
CA PRO A 2 -3.76 28.61 -8.21
C PRO A 2 -2.39 27.99 -7.97
N VAL A 3 -2.24 26.67 -8.14
CA VAL A 3 -0.96 25.94 -8.04
C VAL A 3 0.16 26.64 -8.81
N GLN A 4 -0.16 27.14 -10.01
CA GLN A 4 0.78 27.83 -10.90
C GLN A 4 1.47 29.05 -10.26
N THR A 5 0.80 29.72 -9.32
CA THR A 5 1.37 30.88 -8.61
C THR A 5 2.36 30.50 -7.53
N MET A 6 2.35 29.25 -7.08
CA MET A 6 3.24 28.70 -6.05
C MET A 6 4.44 27.94 -6.65
N VAL A 7 4.52 27.81 -7.99
CA VAL A 7 5.58 27.07 -8.67
C VAL A 7 6.60 28.06 -9.23
N SER A 8 7.82 28.07 -8.67
CA SER A 8 8.94 28.84 -9.17
C SER A 8 9.67 28.09 -10.28
N PRO A 9 9.78 28.63 -11.51
CA PRO A 9 10.53 27.99 -12.59
C PRO A 9 11.99 27.72 -12.23
N HIS A 10 12.60 28.59 -11.42
CA HIS A 10 13.98 28.43 -10.96
C HIS A 10 14.13 27.22 -10.03
N VAL A 11 13.26 27.07 -9.04
CA VAL A 11 13.28 25.93 -8.10
C VAL A 11 13.03 24.62 -8.84
N THR A 12 12.07 24.61 -9.76
CA THR A 12 11.79 23.45 -10.62
C THR A 12 12.99 23.09 -11.49
N ALA A 13 13.68 24.06 -12.08
CA ALA A 13 14.89 23.81 -12.87
C ALA A 13 16.03 23.25 -12.02
N LEU A 14 16.27 23.80 -10.82
CA LEU A 14 17.24 23.27 -9.86
C LEU A 14 16.91 21.82 -9.48
N PHE A 15 15.64 21.53 -9.18
CA PHE A 15 15.20 20.18 -8.85
C PHE A 15 15.48 19.17 -9.96
N TYR A 16 15.14 19.47 -11.21
CA TYR A 16 15.40 18.55 -12.31
C TYR A 16 16.89 18.45 -12.67
N HIS A 17 17.66 19.53 -12.49
CA HIS A 17 19.11 19.50 -12.60
C HIS A 17 19.71 18.52 -11.59
N ASP A 18 19.33 18.64 -10.31
CA ASP A 18 19.86 17.78 -9.24
C ASP A 18 19.36 16.34 -9.33
N LEU A 19 18.13 16.15 -9.80
CA LEU A 19 17.59 14.84 -10.16
C LEU A 19 18.42 14.18 -11.25
N TRP A 20 18.79 14.91 -12.30
CA TRP A 20 19.58 14.38 -13.41
C TRP A 20 20.96 13.92 -12.94
N TRP A 21 21.66 14.75 -12.16
CA TRP A 21 22.97 14.39 -11.63
C TRP A 21 22.90 13.25 -10.61
N SER A 22 21.91 13.25 -9.72
CA SER A 22 21.73 12.15 -8.77
C SER A 22 21.37 10.84 -9.49
N LEU A 23 20.57 10.88 -10.55
CA LEU A 23 20.27 9.71 -11.39
C LEU A 23 21.55 9.14 -12.02
N ILE A 24 22.39 9.98 -12.61
CA ILE A 24 23.69 9.56 -13.16
C ILE A 24 24.55 8.91 -12.07
N ALA A 25 24.64 9.53 -10.89
CA ALA A 25 25.43 9.00 -9.78
C ALA A 25 24.89 7.64 -9.29
N VAL A 26 23.58 7.49 -9.14
CA VAL A 26 22.91 6.25 -8.74
C VAL A 26 23.15 5.15 -9.79
N LEU A 27 22.96 5.44 -11.07
CA LEU A 27 23.18 4.47 -12.15
C LEU A 27 24.66 4.06 -12.25
N SER A 28 25.58 5.02 -12.14
CA SER A 28 27.02 4.75 -12.16
C SER A 28 27.44 3.87 -10.99
N THR A 29 26.92 4.16 -9.79
CA THR A 29 27.16 3.35 -8.58
C THR A 29 26.59 1.95 -8.75
N ALA A 30 25.35 1.83 -9.27
CA ALA A 30 24.72 0.54 -9.52
C ALA A 30 25.52 -0.31 -10.52
N LEU A 31 25.98 0.30 -11.63
CA LEU A 31 26.83 -0.35 -12.62
C LEU A 31 28.17 -0.78 -12.03
N MET A 32 28.81 0.06 -11.21
CA MET A 32 30.06 -0.28 -10.54
C MET A 32 29.90 -1.46 -9.57
N VAL A 33 28.82 -1.46 -8.78
CA VAL A 33 28.51 -2.57 -7.86
C VAL A 33 28.21 -3.85 -8.65
N LEU A 34 27.39 -3.78 -9.69
CA LEU A 34 27.07 -4.94 -10.54
C LEU A 34 28.30 -5.49 -11.25
N GLY A 35 29.15 -4.61 -11.79
CA GLY A 35 30.43 -4.97 -12.41
C GLY A 35 31.39 -5.62 -11.41
N GLY A 36 31.49 -5.08 -10.19
CA GLY A 36 32.28 -5.65 -9.11
C GLY A 36 31.77 -7.03 -8.67
N VAL A 37 30.46 -7.20 -8.48
CA VAL A 37 29.85 -8.49 -8.17
C VAL A 37 30.06 -9.49 -9.30
N TRP A 38 29.91 -9.07 -10.55
CA TRP A 38 30.17 -9.92 -11.71
C TRP A 38 31.64 -10.35 -11.80
N ALA A 39 32.58 -9.42 -11.57
CA ALA A 39 34.01 -9.71 -11.55
C ALA A 39 34.38 -10.69 -10.41
N LEU A 40 33.83 -10.48 -9.21
CA LEU A 40 34.02 -11.40 -8.07
C LEU A 40 33.44 -12.78 -8.35
N ARG A 41 32.24 -12.87 -8.94
CA ARG A 41 31.64 -14.16 -9.34
C ARG A 41 32.44 -14.88 -10.41
N ARG A 42 33.02 -14.15 -11.37
CA ARG A 42 33.90 -14.69 -12.40
C ARG A 42 35.20 -15.25 -11.83
N LEU A 43 35.63 -14.78 -10.66
CA LEU A 43 36.76 -15.33 -9.91
C LEU A 43 36.36 -16.57 -9.08
N ASP A 44 35.12 -16.63 -8.59
CA ASP A 44 34.57 -17.76 -7.82
C ASP A 44 34.15 -18.98 -8.67
N ASP A 45 33.99 -18.82 -9.99
CA ASP A 45 33.60 -19.89 -10.94
C ASP A 45 34.64 -21.05 -11.05
N ALA A 46 35.73 -21.02 -10.27
CA ALA A 46 36.61 -22.17 -10.04
C ALA A 46 36.08 -23.20 -9.01
N THR A 47 34.93 -22.96 -8.35
CA THR A 47 34.41 -23.85 -7.29
C THR A 47 32.93 -24.25 -7.43
N ALA A 48 32.41 -24.30 -8.66
CA ALA A 48 31.00 -24.60 -8.95
C ALA A 48 30.67 -26.10 -9.11
N VAL A 49 31.23 -27.00 -8.31
CA VAL A 49 30.90 -28.46 -8.34
C VAL A 49 29.95 -28.89 -7.21
N LEU A 50 29.61 -28.05 -6.24
CA LEU A 50 28.78 -28.46 -5.09
C LEU A 50 27.67 -27.47 -4.72
N ARG A 51 26.69 -27.24 -5.62
CA ARG A 51 25.37 -26.72 -5.20
C ARG A 51 24.21 -27.34 -5.97
N PRO A 52 23.67 -28.45 -5.46
CA PRO A 52 22.23 -28.64 -5.49
C PRO A 52 21.70 -28.99 -4.10
N VAL A 53 21.94 -28.15 -3.09
CA VAL A 53 21.34 -28.34 -1.76
C VAL A 53 20.99 -26.98 -1.14
N LEU A 54 19.93 -26.31 -1.62
CA LEU A 54 19.13 -25.31 -0.88
C LEU A 54 17.79 -25.12 -1.62
N THR A 55 16.80 -25.99 -1.36
CA THR A 55 15.59 -25.73 -0.53
C THR A 55 14.42 -25.00 -1.22
N PRO A 56 13.16 -25.36 -0.87
CA PRO A 56 11.99 -25.27 -1.74
C PRO A 56 11.41 -23.84 -1.77
N LEU A 57 11.73 -23.06 -2.80
CA LEU A 57 11.09 -21.76 -3.06
C LEU A 57 9.81 -21.86 -3.91
N ALA A 58 9.31 -23.06 -4.14
CA ALA A 58 8.07 -23.26 -4.87
C ALA A 58 6.87 -23.19 -3.90
N HIS A 59 5.92 -22.32 -4.24
CA HIS A 59 4.58 -22.16 -3.64
C HIS A 59 4.48 -21.19 -2.45
N ARG A 60 4.85 -19.92 -2.64
CA ARG A 60 4.16 -18.82 -1.94
C ARG A 60 2.74 -18.68 -2.50
N THR A 61 1.76 -18.40 -1.65
CA THR A 61 0.34 -18.32 -2.05
C THR A 61 0.13 -17.19 -3.08
N ARG A 62 -0.96 -17.27 -3.86
CA ARG A 62 -1.31 -16.19 -4.80
C ARG A 62 -1.49 -14.87 -4.05
N GLY A 63 -2.23 -14.86 -2.93
CA GLY A 63 -2.44 -13.67 -2.09
C GLY A 63 -1.14 -12.98 -1.65
N TYR A 64 -0.14 -13.73 -1.21
CA TYR A 64 1.18 -13.18 -0.87
C TYR A 64 1.78 -12.43 -2.07
N ARG A 65 1.76 -13.04 -3.26
CA ARG A 65 2.38 -12.45 -4.46
C ARG A 65 1.67 -11.17 -4.89
N TRP A 66 0.34 -11.17 -4.89
CA TRP A 66 -0.45 -9.98 -5.22
C TRP A 66 -0.10 -8.82 -4.29
N LEU A 67 -0.14 -9.05 -2.98
CA LEU A 67 0.17 -8.00 -2.00
C LEU A 67 1.61 -7.51 -2.12
N TYR A 68 2.57 -8.43 -2.30
CA TYR A 68 3.98 -8.09 -2.38
C TYR A 68 4.31 -7.24 -3.61
N TRP A 69 3.82 -7.64 -4.79
CA TRP A 69 4.03 -6.87 -6.02
C TRP A 69 3.27 -5.55 -6.01
N GLY A 70 2.02 -5.56 -5.52
CA GLY A 70 1.24 -4.34 -5.41
C GLY A 70 1.89 -3.31 -4.48
N LEU A 71 2.38 -3.73 -3.31
CA LEU A 71 3.09 -2.84 -2.39
C LEU A 71 4.36 -2.24 -3.01
N GLY A 72 5.14 -3.04 -3.73
CA GLY A 72 6.31 -2.55 -4.45
C GLY A 72 5.94 -1.56 -5.55
N ALA A 73 4.89 -1.85 -6.32
CA ALA A 73 4.40 -0.97 -7.38
C ALA A 73 3.87 0.37 -6.86
N VAL A 74 3.15 0.36 -5.74
CA VAL A 74 2.63 1.58 -5.12
C VAL A 74 3.79 2.45 -4.62
N TRP A 75 4.81 1.90 -3.95
CA TRP A 75 6.00 2.67 -3.56
C TRP A 75 6.75 3.29 -4.75
N ILE A 76 6.83 2.58 -5.88
CA ILE A 76 7.39 3.16 -7.12
C ILE A 76 6.52 4.32 -7.60
N LEU A 77 5.20 4.14 -7.60
CA LEU A 77 4.27 5.19 -8.03
C LEU A 77 4.39 6.43 -7.15
N ASP A 78 4.47 6.28 -5.83
CA ASP A 78 4.69 7.41 -4.91
C ASP A 78 5.99 8.14 -5.27
N GLY A 79 7.09 7.42 -5.46
CA GLY A 79 8.37 8.02 -5.84
C GLY A 79 8.32 8.75 -7.18
N LEU A 80 7.54 8.25 -8.15
CA LEU A 80 7.29 8.93 -9.42
C LEU A 80 6.41 10.16 -9.26
N LEU A 81 5.43 10.14 -8.36
CA LEU A 81 4.58 11.28 -8.06
C LEU A 81 5.37 12.42 -7.40
N GLN A 82 6.43 12.13 -6.65
CA GLN A 82 7.35 13.15 -6.14
C GLN A 82 8.11 13.92 -7.25
N LEU A 83 8.11 13.43 -8.50
CA LEU A 83 8.73 14.12 -9.65
C LEU A 83 7.89 15.29 -10.20
N GLN A 84 6.70 15.53 -9.66
CA GLN A 84 5.83 16.61 -10.11
C GLN A 84 6.51 17.99 -9.90
N PRO A 85 6.36 18.95 -10.84
CA PRO A 85 7.02 20.26 -10.77
C PRO A 85 6.71 21.07 -9.52
N ALA A 86 5.54 20.87 -8.90
CA ALA A 86 5.09 21.62 -7.74
C ALA A 86 5.56 21.03 -6.39
N MET A 87 6.04 19.78 -6.37
CA MET A 87 6.54 19.11 -5.16
C MET A 87 7.73 19.80 -4.47
N PRO A 88 8.79 20.26 -5.18
CA PRO A 88 9.90 20.95 -4.55
C PRO A 88 9.59 22.43 -4.20
N ASN A 89 8.37 22.90 -4.46
CA ASN A 89 7.95 24.30 -4.29
C ASN A 89 7.02 24.47 -3.07
N SER A 90 6.63 25.71 -2.76
CA SER A 90 5.73 26.00 -1.62
C SER A 90 4.35 25.37 -1.77
N ALA A 91 3.92 25.06 -3.00
CA ALA A 91 2.67 24.37 -3.31
C ALA A 91 2.47 23.10 -2.47
N PHE A 92 3.51 22.26 -2.34
CA PHE A 92 3.42 21.05 -1.53
C PHE A 92 3.14 21.35 -0.05
N LEU A 93 3.88 22.30 0.53
CA LEU A 93 3.70 22.68 1.92
C LEU A 93 2.33 23.35 2.16
N GLU A 94 1.90 24.23 1.27
CA GLU A 94 0.66 25.00 1.43
C GLU A 94 -0.59 24.14 1.18
N MET A 95 -0.55 23.23 0.21
CA MET A 95 -1.72 22.47 -0.23
C MET A 95 -1.82 21.08 0.39
N VAL A 96 -0.70 20.45 0.75
CA VAL A 96 -0.68 19.09 1.30
C VAL A 96 -0.42 19.11 2.80
N ILE A 97 0.63 19.81 3.24
CA ILE A 97 1.11 19.68 4.63
C ILE A 97 0.40 20.63 5.60
N THR A 98 0.24 21.91 5.24
CA THR A 98 -0.38 22.92 6.10
C THR A 98 -1.81 22.56 6.52
N PRO A 99 -2.67 22.02 5.64
CA PRO A 99 -4.01 21.59 6.03
C PRO A 99 -4.02 20.52 7.14
N LEU A 100 -2.96 19.72 7.26
CA LEU A 100 -2.84 18.66 8.27
C LEU A 100 -2.74 19.20 9.70
N LEU A 101 -2.42 20.47 9.87
CA LEU A 101 -2.36 21.13 11.18
C LEU A 101 -3.75 21.37 11.78
N SER A 102 -4.78 21.45 10.93
CA SER A 102 -6.13 21.79 11.37
C SER A 102 -6.75 20.71 12.27
N GLY A 103 -7.28 21.13 13.42
CA GLY A 103 -7.94 20.24 14.37
C GLY A 103 -7.02 19.32 15.18
N GLN A 104 -5.70 19.35 14.95
CA GLN A 104 -4.75 18.50 15.68
C GLN A 104 -4.58 18.94 17.14
N PRO A 105 -4.25 18.01 18.05
CA PRO A 105 -3.84 18.39 19.41
C PRO A 105 -2.51 19.16 19.40
N THR A 106 -2.31 20.05 20.37
CA THR A 106 -1.15 20.97 20.42
C THR A 106 0.20 20.27 20.29
N TRP A 107 0.38 19.12 20.94
CA TRP A 107 1.63 18.36 20.86
C TRP A 107 1.91 17.87 19.43
N MET A 108 0.88 17.49 18.68
CA MET A 108 1.01 17.03 17.30
C MET A 108 1.33 18.21 16.36
N ILE A 109 0.72 19.38 16.61
CA ILE A 109 1.05 20.62 15.89
C ILE A 109 2.55 20.92 16.01
N HIS A 110 3.16 20.74 17.19
CA HIS A 110 4.59 20.93 17.37
C HIS A 110 5.44 19.89 16.61
N VAL A 111 5.01 18.62 16.62
CA VAL A 111 5.67 17.55 15.85
C VAL A 111 5.64 17.84 14.35
N LEU A 112 4.46 18.18 13.82
CA LEU A 112 4.28 18.55 12.42
C LEU A 112 5.08 19.80 12.06
N GLY A 113 5.03 20.84 12.91
CA GLY A 113 5.78 22.08 12.72
C GLY A 113 7.28 21.87 12.60
N ALA A 114 7.87 20.99 13.41
CA ALA A 114 9.29 20.64 13.30
C ALA A 114 9.64 19.98 11.96
N GLY A 115 8.74 19.14 11.43
CA GLY A 115 8.92 18.53 10.11
C GLY A 115 8.77 19.54 8.97
N ILE A 116 7.76 20.41 9.05
CA ILE A 116 7.53 21.51 8.09
C ILE A 116 8.76 22.40 8.00
N GLN A 117 9.33 22.79 9.14
CA GLN A 117 10.53 23.62 9.20
C GLN A 117 11.74 22.94 8.55
N ARG A 118 12.00 21.68 8.90
CA ARG A 118 13.09 20.89 8.30
C ARG A 118 12.93 20.76 6.79
N TRP A 119 11.71 20.57 6.31
CA TRP A 119 11.42 20.47 4.88
C TRP A 119 11.62 21.81 4.16
N SER A 120 11.17 22.91 4.76
CA SER A 120 11.25 24.25 4.16
C SER A 120 12.67 24.81 4.11
N GLU A 121 13.59 24.33 4.94
CA GLU A 121 15.02 24.67 4.89
C GLU A 121 15.70 24.19 3.59
N ALA A 122 15.28 23.04 3.05
CA ALA A 122 15.88 22.46 1.85
C ALA A 122 14.86 21.66 1.01
N PRO A 123 13.81 22.32 0.46
CA PRO A 123 12.67 21.62 -0.14
C PRO A 123 13.05 20.82 -1.38
N VAL A 124 14.01 21.29 -2.18
CA VAL A 124 14.53 20.58 -3.35
C VAL A 124 15.19 19.25 -2.92
N MET A 125 16.07 19.30 -1.92
CA MET A 125 16.78 18.13 -1.42
C MET A 125 15.85 17.16 -0.69
N ALA A 126 14.91 17.68 0.09
CA ALA A 126 13.92 16.88 0.80
C ALA A 126 13.02 16.12 -0.19
N ASN A 127 12.54 16.79 -1.23
CA ASN A 127 11.75 16.15 -2.28
C ASN A 127 12.57 15.12 -3.07
N LEU A 128 13.83 15.44 -3.40
CA LEU A 128 14.73 14.49 -4.07
C LEU A 128 14.99 13.25 -3.22
N ALA A 129 15.17 13.42 -1.90
CA ALA A 129 15.28 12.29 -0.98
C ALA A 129 14.01 11.44 -0.96
N ALA A 130 12.82 12.06 -0.96
CA ALA A 130 11.55 11.33 -1.04
C ALA A 130 11.44 10.49 -2.32
N VAL A 131 11.79 11.04 -3.49
CA VAL A 131 11.85 10.30 -4.77
C VAL A 131 12.68 9.02 -4.63
N TRP A 132 13.91 9.16 -4.14
CA TRP A 132 14.86 8.04 -4.06
C TRP A 132 14.50 7.03 -2.98
N ILE A 133 14.00 7.47 -1.83
CA ILE A 133 13.58 6.57 -0.76
C ILE A 133 12.36 5.77 -1.21
N GLN A 134 11.32 6.42 -1.71
CA GLN A 134 10.07 5.75 -2.12
C GLN A 134 10.30 4.82 -3.31
N GLY A 135 10.91 5.32 -4.39
CA GLY A 135 11.26 4.53 -5.56
C GLY A 135 12.24 3.40 -5.23
N GLY A 136 13.22 3.66 -4.35
CA GLY A 136 14.19 2.68 -3.88
C GLY A 136 13.56 1.55 -3.08
N ILE A 137 12.63 1.84 -2.15
CA ILE A 137 11.88 0.83 -1.41
C ILE A 137 11.10 -0.05 -2.40
N GLY A 138 10.38 0.57 -3.34
CA GLY A 138 9.61 -0.14 -4.35
C GLY A 138 10.48 -1.07 -5.21
N LEU A 139 11.64 -0.59 -5.66
CA LEU A 139 12.60 -1.35 -6.45
C LEU A 139 13.21 -2.51 -5.65
N VAL A 140 13.61 -2.27 -4.40
CA VAL A 140 14.16 -3.31 -3.51
C VAL A 140 13.13 -4.41 -3.24
N LEU A 141 11.86 -4.07 -3.08
CA LEU A 141 10.79 -5.06 -2.98
C LEU A 141 10.71 -5.88 -4.28
N ILE A 142 10.51 -5.22 -5.42
CA ILE A 142 10.31 -5.85 -6.73
C ILE A 142 11.48 -6.78 -7.10
N LEU A 143 12.72 -6.32 -6.96
CA LEU A 143 13.92 -7.09 -7.29
C LEU A 143 14.32 -8.09 -6.20
N GLY A 144 13.97 -7.81 -4.94
CA GLY A 144 14.42 -8.53 -3.76
C GLY A 144 13.51 -9.67 -3.28
N ARG A 145 12.40 -9.96 -3.96
CA ARG A 145 11.30 -10.86 -3.51
C ARG A 145 11.72 -12.16 -2.82
N ASN A 146 12.72 -12.83 -3.39
CA ASN A 146 13.19 -14.15 -2.93
C ASN A 146 14.50 -14.06 -2.12
N HIS A 147 14.98 -12.86 -1.83
CA HIS A 147 16.25 -12.59 -1.17
C HIS A 147 16.05 -11.89 0.18
N ARG A 148 17.11 -11.83 0.99
CA ARG A 148 17.15 -11.05 2.24
C ARG A 148 16.85 -9.56 2.00
N TRP A 149 17.15 -9.06 0.79
CA TRP A 149 16.85 -7.70 0.34
C TRP A 149 15.34 -7.40 0.36
N GLY A 150 14.51 -8.37 -0.02
CA GLY A 150 13.06 -8.20 0.03
C GLY A 150 12.54 -8.00 1.46
N ARG A 151 13.17 -8.60 2.48
CA ARG A 151 12.83 -8.31 3.90
C ARG A 151 13.31 -6.95 4.35
N LEU A 152 14.48 -6.51 3.89
CA LEU A 152 14.97 -5.16 4.15
C LEU A 152 14.01 -4.11 3.56
N GLY A 153 13.52 -4.33 2.33
CA GLY A 153 12.50 -3.47 1.73
C GLY A 153 11.21 -3.38 2.57
N LEU A 154 10.75 -4.49 3.14
CA LEU A 154 9.57 -4.48 4.02
C LEU A 154 9.82 -3.72 5.33
N TRP A 155 11.00 -3.85 5.93
CA TRP A 155 11.38 -3.06 7.11
C TRP A 155 11.52 -1.57 6.77
N ALA A 156 12.06 -1.25 5.59
CA ALA A 156 12.14 0.11 5.10
C ALA A 156 10.73 0.69 4.86
N THR A 157 9.77 -0.10 4.35
CA THR A 157 8.35 0.31 4.27
C THR A 157 7.79 0.67 5.65
N LEU A 158 8.10 -0.10 6.70
CA LEU A 158 7.65 0.21 8.07
C LEU A 158 8.30 1.49 8.60
N GLY A 159 9.61 1.64 8.44
CA GLY A 159 10.35 2.81 8.94
C GLY A 159 9.97 4.10 8.21
N TRP A 160 10.02 4.10 6.88
CA TRP A 160 9.65 5.26 6.08
C TRP A 160 8.14 5.54 6.12
N GLY A 161 7.32 4.49 6.13
CA GLY A 161 5.88 4.64 6.29
C GLY A 161 5.49 5.33 7.59
N LEU A 162 6.22 5.08 8.69
CA LEU A 162 6.00 5.79 9.95
C LEU A 162 6.33 7.29 9.85
N VAL A 163 7.40 7.64 9.13
CA VAL A 163 7.78 9.04 8.87
C VAL A 163 6.69 9.74 8.05
N VAL A 164 6.26 9.13 6.94
CA VAL A 164 5.19 9.68 6.10
C VAL A 164 3.87 9.76 6.88
N TRP A 165 3.52 8.74 7.66
CA TRP A 165 2.26 8.75 8.41
C TRP A 165 2.24 9.88 9.44
N MET A 166 3.36 10.12 10.12
CA MET A 166 3.46 11.16 11.14
C MET A 166 3.54 12.57 10.54
N TRP A 167 4.44 12.81 9.57
CA TRP A 167 4.72 14.15 9.04
C TRP A 167 4.05 14.47 7.71
N GLY A 168 3.83 13.47 6.87
CA GLY A 168 3.19 13.62 5.55
C GLY A 168 1.68 13.45 5.56
N GLU A 169 1.12 12.71 6.53
CA GLU A 169 -0.34 12.46 6.60
C GLU A 169 -0.97 12.95 7.92
N GLY A 170 -0.20 13.44 8.90
CA GLY A 170 -0.73 13.93 10.18
C GLY A 170 -1.52 12.86 10.96
N LEU A 171 -1.02 11.62 10.95
CA LEU A 171 -1.69 10.40 11.43
C LEU A 171 -3.05 10.15 10.75
N GLY A 172 -3.20 10.60 9.51
CA GLY A 172 -4.43 10.53 8.72
C GLY A 172 -5.62 11.25 9.35
N GLY A 173 -5.36 12.26 10.18
CA GLY A 173 -6.40 13.03 10.88
C GLY A 173 -7.10 12.26 12.00
N LEU A 174 -6.58 11.10 12.44
CA LEU A 174 -7.22 10.29 13.49
C LEU A 174 -7.42 11.04 14.82
N LEU A 175 -6.56 12.03 15.10
CA LEU A 175 -6.59 12.79 16.35
C LEU A 175 -7.41 14.08 16.27
N THR A 176 -7.97 14.43 15.10
CA THR A 176 -8.65 15.72 14.92
C THR A 176 -10.09 15.72 15.42
N GLY A 177 -10.64 14.54 15.74
CA GLY A 177 -12.07 14.35 16.00
C GLY A 177 -12.94 14.36 14.74
N SER A 178 -12.36 14.60 13.57
CA SER A 178 -12.99 14.64 12.25
C SER A 178 -12.28 13.69 11.27
N ALA A 179 -11.93 12.49 11.72
CA ALA A 179 -11.44 11.45 10.83
C ALA A 179 -12.60 10.89 9.99
N SER A 180 -12.41 10.86 8.67
CA SER A 180 -13.35 10.26 7.73
C SER A 180 -12.62 9.46 6.67
N TRP A 181 -13.11 8.26 6.42
CA TRP A 181 -12.60 7.43 5.35
C TRP A 181 -12.96 7.92 3.95
N ILE A 182 -14.02 8.72 3.86
CA ILE A 182 -14.36 9.40 2.61
C ILE A 182 -13.19 10.29 2.20
N ALA A 183 -12.58 10.96 3.18
CA ALA A 183 -11.37 11.76 3.00
C ALA A 183 -10.06 10.96 3.08
N GLY A 184 -10.11 9.62 3.21
CA GLY A 184 -8.92 8.77 3.20
C GLY A 184 -8.28 8.46 4.56
N SER A 185 -8.83 8.92 5.69
CA SER A 185 -8.36 8.47 7.02
C SER A 185 -8.37 6.93 7.12
N PRO A 186 -7.42 6.28 7.82
CA PRO A 186 -6.33 6.80 8.65
C PRO A 186 -5.05 7.16 7.88
N GLY A 187 -5.14 7.37 6.57
CA GLY A 187 -4.00 7.59 5.69
C GLY A 187 -3.58 6.32 4.97
N SER A 188 -3.07 6.48 3.75
CA SER A 188 -2.82 5.36 2.85
C SER A 188 -1.59 4.60 3.29
N VAL A 189 -0.54 5.31 3.75
CA VAL A 189 0.73 4.69 4.13
C VAL A 189 0.59 3.77 5.36
N LEU A 190 -0.40 3.99 6.22
CA LEU A 190 -0.71 3.04 7.29
C LEU A 190 -1.11 1.68 6.72
N MET A 191 -1.85 1.65 5.60
CA MET A 191 -2.18 0.40 4.90
C MET A 191 -0.94 -0.25 4.27
N TYR A 192 0.09 0.53 3.94
CA TYR A 192 1.35 0.03 3.38
C TYR A 192 2.13 -0.66 4.49
N MET A 193 2.17 -0.04 5.68
CA MET A 193 2.75 -0.62 6.88
C MET A 193 2.05 -1.91 7.29
N VAL A 194 0.71 -1.93 7.29
CA VAL A 194 -0.07 -3.17 7.52
C VAL A 194 0.28 -4.23 6.49
N SER A 195 0.34 -3.87 5.21
CA SER A 195 0.73 -4.78 4.12
C SER A 195 2.14 -5.37 4.35
N ALA A 196 3.10 -4.52 4.72
CA ALA A 196 4.46 -4.96 5.01
C ALA A 196 4.53 -5.87 6.23
N GLY A 197 3.80 -5.54 7.31
CA GLY A 197 3.69 -6.37 8.51
C GLY A 197 3.13 -7.77 8.20
N LEU A 198 2.09 -7.86 7.37
CA LEU A 198 1.54 -9.14 6.92
C LEU A 198 2.54 -9.95 6.06
N LEU A 199 3.27 -9.27 5.17
CA LEU A 199 4.28 -9.90 4.31
C LEU A 199 5.53 -10.37 5.07
N LEU A 200 5.81 -9.79 6.25
CA LEU A 200 6.86 -10.23 7.17
C LEU A 200 6.47 -11.47 7.98
N LEU A 201 5.19 -11.85 8.00
CA LEU A 201 4.75 -13.07 8.69
C LEU A 201 5.31 -14.33 8.02
N PRO A 202 5.54 -15.42 8.79
CA PRO A 202 6.05 -16.67 8.25
C PRO A 202 5.14 -17.27 7.16
N ASP A 203 5.74 -17.84 6.10
CA ASP A 203 5.03 -18.48 4.98
C ASP A 203 3.98 -19.52 5.41
N ARG A 204 4.24 -20.22 6.53
CA ARG A 204 3.27 -21.17 7.12
C ARG A 204 1.91 -20.54 7.45
N ARG A 205 1.86 -19.27 7.86
CA ARG A 205 0.61 -18.55 8.19
C ARG A 205 -0.18 -18.16 6.94
N TRP A 206 0.53 -17.91 5.83
CA TRP A 206 -0.09 -17.68 4.54
C TRP A 206 -0.66 -18.98 3.96
N ARG A 207 0.09 -20.09 4.08
CA ARG A 207 -0.33 -21.41 3.59
C ARG A 207 -1.48 -22.02 4.40
N SER A 208 -1.55 -21.74 5.70
CA SER A 208 -2.65 -22.21 6.56
C SER A 208 -3.95 -21.41 6.41
N GLY A 209 -3.94 -20.32 5.62
CA GLY A 209 -5.09 -19.42 5.48
C GLY A 209 -5.31 -18.47 6.66
N GLN A 210 -4.44 -18.49 7.69
CA GLN A 210 -4.54 -17.59 8.84
C GLN A 210 -4.47 -16.11 8.42
N VAL A 211 -3.57 -15.76 7.49
CA VAL A 211 -3.48 -14.37 7.00
C VAL A 211 -4.74 -13.96 6.25
N THR A 212 -5.31 -14.84 5.44
CA THR A 212 -6.59 -14.61 4.75
C THR A 212 -7.72 -14.37 5.76
N ALA A 213 -7.77 -15.16 6.85
CA ALA A 213 -8.76 -14.96 7.90
C ALA A 213 -8.57 -13.61 8.62
N VAL A 214 -7.33 -13.28 9.01
CA VAL A 214 -6.99 -12.00 9.66
C VAL A 214 -7.32 -10.81 8.75
N LEU A 215 -7.03 -10.90 7.46
CA LEU A 215 -7.42 -9.88 6.49
C LEU A 215 -8.95 -9.71 6.40
N GLY A 216 -9.71 -10.79 6.44
CA GLY A 216 -11.18 -10.73 6.40
C GLY A 216 -11.75 -10.01 7.62
N TRP A 217 -11.27 -10.37 8.82
CA TRP A 217 -11.61 -9.70 10.07
C TRP A 217 -11.11 -8.26 10.11
N GLY A 218 -9.91 -8.01 9.60
CA GLY A 218 -9.31 -6.69 9.50
C GLY A 218 -10.09 -5.76 8.58
N LEU A 219 -10.61 -6.25 7.45
CA LEU A 219 -11.50 -5.50 6.57
C LEU A 219 -12.88 -5.30 7.21
N ALA A 220 -13.45 -6.29 7.90
CA ALA A 220 -14.71 -6.10 8.62
C ALA A 220 -14.59 -5.04 9.72
N GLY A 221 -13.59 -5.19 10.59
CA GLY A 221 -13.26 -4.25 11.67
C GLY A 221 -12.90 -2.87 11.12
N PHE A 222 -12.09 -2.89 10.06
CA PHE A 222 -12.03 -1.97 8.91
C PHE A 222 -13.28 -1.13 8.86
N TRP A 223 -14.22 -1.59 8.02
CA TRP A 223 -15.46 -0.95 7.59
C TRP A 223 -16.46 -0.59 8.70
N ILE A 224 -16.45 -1.31 9.83
CA ILE A 224 -17.31 -1.00 10.98
C ILE A 224 -16.79 0.22 11.75
N VAL A 225 -15.49 0.33 12.00
CA VAL A 225 -14.93 1.43 12.81
C VAL A 225 -15.20 2.79 12.17
N GLY A 226 -15.09 2.89 10.86
CA GLY A 226 -15.37 4.13 10.12
C GLY A 226 -16.84 4.39 9.93
N ALA A 227 -17.70 3.39 9.86
CA ALA A 227 -19.14 3.64 10.01
C ALA A 227 -19.42 4.31 11.36
N ILE A 228 -18.79 3.84 12.43
CA ILE A 228 -18.88 4.47 13.75
C ILE A 228 -18.34 5.90 13.69
N LEU A 229 -17.10 6.12 13.23
CA LEU A 229 -16.48 7.46 13.16
C LEU A 229 -17.30 8.43 12.30
N GLN A 230 -17.78 8.00 11.14
CA GLN A 230 -18.62 8.79 10.22
C GLN A 230 -19.96 9.18 10.85
N SER A 231 -20.51 8.31 11.71
CA SER A 231 -21.80 8.53 12.37
C SER A 231 -21.72 9.45 13.60
N ARG A 232 -20.51 9.71 14.14
CA ARG A 232 -20.36 10.45 15.40
C ARG A 232 -20.92 11.87 15.25
N PRO A 233 -21.84 12.33 16.11
CA PRO A 233 -22.35 13.71 16.06
C PRO A 233 -21.24 14.76 16.15
N GLY A 234 -20.21 14.50 16.98
CA GLY A 234 -19.07 15.40 17.17
C GLY A 234 -18.13 15.54 15.96
N SER A 235 -18.26 14.71 14.92
CA SER A 235 -17.48 14.84 13.68
C SER A 235 -17.94 15.97 12.77
N GLY A 236 -19.16 16.50 13.00
CA GLY A 236 -19.76 17.56 12.20
C GLY A 236 -20.38 17.12 10.87
N TYR A 237 -20.19 15.87 10.41
CA TYR A 237 -20.60 15.43 9.07
C TYR A 237 -22.10 15.40 8.82
N TRP A 238 -22.93 15.36 9.86
CA TRP A 238 -24.38 15.50 9.71
C TRP A 238 -24.81 16.87 9.16
N ARG A 239 -23.93 17.88 9.25
CA ARG A 239 -24.17 19.25 8.74
C ARG A 239 -23.10 19.71 7.73
N HIS A 240 -21.86 19.27 7.90
CA HIS A 240 -20.70 19.81 7.19
C HIS A 240 -19.91 18.70 6.47
N LEU A 241 -20.59 17.89 5.67
CA LEU A 241 -19.93 16.86 4.84
C LEU A 241 -19.38 17.44 3.51
N SER A 242 -20.04 18.46 2.97
CA SER A 242 -19.68 19.11 1.69
C SER A 242 -18.22 19.57 1.56
N PRO A 243 -17.56 20.13 2.60
CA PRO A 243 -16.18 20.59 2.49
C PRO A 243 -15.16 19.52 2.05
N ILE A 244 -15.37 18.24 2.41
CA ILE A 244 -14.50 17.14 1.95
C ILE A 244 -14.51 17.07 0.42
N PHE A 245 -15.70 17.14 -0.17
CA PHE A 245 -15.88 17.05 -1.61
C PHE A 245 -15.47 18.34 -2.33
N LEU A 246 -15.72 19.52 -1.73
CA LEU A 246 -15.28 20.79 -2.32
C LEU A 246 -13.76 20.86 -2.40
N GLN A 247 -13.06 20.48 -1.33
CA GLN A 247 -11.60 20.46 -1.31
C GLN A 247 -11.03 19.54 -2.40
N ALA A 248 -11.60 18.35 -2.57
CA ALA A 248 -11.26 17.44 -3.68
C ALA A 248 -11.53 18.07 -5.05
N ALA A 249 -12.69 18.69 -5.24
CA ALA A 249 -13.08 19.27 -6.54
C ALA A 249 -12.21 20.46 -6.97
N GLU A 250 -11.65 21.20 -6.01
CA GLU A 250 -10.83 22.41 -6.23
C GLU A 250 -9.38 22.11 -6.64
N ASN A 251 -8.94 20.85 -6.58
CA ASN A 251 -7.63 20.46 -7.11
C ASN A 251 -7.52 20.73 -8.61
N ALA A 252 -6.31 21.00 -9.09
CA ALA A 252 -6.06 21.26 -10.51
C ALA A 252 -6.20 19.96 -11.34
N GLN A 253 -7.37 19.75 -11.94
CA GLN A 253 -7.67 18.52 -12.68
C GLN A 253 -8.66 18.72 -13.83
N PRO A 254 -8.75 17.77 -14.78
CA PRO A 254 -9.72 17.85 -15.88
C PRO A 254 -11.16 17.98 -15.38
N ALA A 255 -11.95 18.81 -16.05
CA ALA A 255 -13.34 19.09 -15.65
C ALA A 255 -14.23 17.83 -15.60
N TRP A 256 -13.92 16.79 -16.37
CA TRP A 256 -14.68 15.54 -16.33
C TRP A 256 -14.44 14.73 -15.04
N ILE A 257 -13.32 14.97 -14.35
CA ILE A 257 -13.03 14.41 -13.02
C ILE A 257 -13.70 15.24 -11.93
N SER A 258 -13.52 16.57 -11.97
CA SER A 258 -14.00 17.46 -10.88
C SER A 258 -15.50 17.75 -10.91
N ARG A 259 -16.15 17.77 -12.09
CA ARG A 259 -17.61 18.07 -12.19
C ARG A 259 -18.47 17.11 -11.36
N PRO A 260 -18.31 15.77 -11.44
CA PRO A 260 -19.03 14.85 -10.56
C PRO A 260 -18.80 15.15 -9.07
N ILE A 261 -17.58 15.50 -8.68
CA ILE A 261 -17.24 15.84 -7.30
C ILE A 261 -17.96 17.11 -6.85
N TYR A 262 -18.00 18.16 -7.69
CA TYR A 262 -18.80 19.37 -7.43
C TYR A 262 -20.29 19.06 -7.26
N HIS A 263 -20.85 18.16 -8.07
CA HIS A 263 -22.25 17.75 -7.91
C HIS A 263 -22.50 17.05 -6.57
N VAL A 264 -21.59 16.18 -6.14
CA VAL A 264 -21.65 15.53 -4.82
C VAL A 264 -21.49 16.56 -3.70
N ALA A 265 -20.57 17.50 -3.85
CA ALA A 265 -20.37 18.60 -2.91
C ALA A 265 -21.63 19.45 -2.72
N LEU A 266 -22.30 19.83 -3.81
CA LEU A 266 -23.55 20.59 -3.76
C LEU A 266 -24.69 19.76 -3.16
N TRP A 267 -24.80 18.49 -3.57
CA TRP A 267 -25.85 17.61 -3.06
C TRP A 267 -25.69 17.37 -1.54
N THR A 268 -24.47 17.16 -1.07
CA THR A 268 -24.17 17.01 0.36
C THR A 268 -24.33 18.30 1.15
N ALA A 269 -24.14 19.47 0.53
CA ALA A 269 -24.45 20.76 1.15
C ALA A 269 -25.96 20.93 1.38
N LEU A 270 -26.78 20.51 0.41
CA LEU A 270 -28.24 20.62 0.48
C LEU A 270 -28.89 19.52 1.35
N HIS A 271 -28.29 18.32 1.39
CA HIS A 271 -28.88 17.13 2.03
C HIS A 271 -27.96 16.49 3.07
N GLY A 272 -27.21 17.29 3.85
CA GLY A 272 -26.17 16.84 4.78
C GLY A 272 -26.54 15.60 5.62
N PRO A 273 -27.66 15.60 6.36
CA PRO A 273 -28.04 14.45 7.18
C PRO A 273 -28.30 13.18 6.38
N LEU A 274 -28.99 13.30 5.23
CA LEU A 274 -29.26 12.17 4.35
C LEU A 274 -27.96 11.64 3.73
N ALA A 275 -27.09 12.53 3.26
CA ALA A 275 -25.79 12.19 2.68
C ALA A 275 -24.92 11.41 3.66
N ASN A 276 -24.78 11.92 4.89
CA ASN A 276 -23.99 11.25 5.91
C ASN A 276 -24.62 9.93 6.37
N GLY A 277 -25.96 9.87 6.43
CA GLY A 277 -26.70 8.64 6.72
C GLY A 277 -26.43 7.55 5.67
N VAL A 278 -26.51 7.90 4.38
CA VAL A 278 -26.22 6.98 3.27
C VAL A 278 -24.77 6.49 3.33
N ALA A 279 -23.81 7.39 3.55
CA ALA A 279 -22.40 7.02 3.69
C ALA A 279 -22.20 6.06 4.87
N THR A 280 -22.72 6.41 6.06
CA THR A 280 -22.63 5.61 7.28
C THR A 280 -23.22 4.20 7.07
N VAL A 281 -24.42 4.12 6.51
CA VAL A 281 -25.08 2.83 6.24
C VAL A 281 -24.31 2.02 5.20
N GLY A 282 -23.77 2.66 4.15
CA GLY A 282 -22.93 2.00 3.15
C GLY A 282 -21.68 1.38 3.75
N LEU A 283 -20.96 2.13 4.60
CA LEU A 283 -19.78 1.64 5.33
C LEU A 283 -20.15 0.47 6.24
N LEU A 284 -21.24 0.59 7.02
CA LEU A 284 -21.70 -0.46 7.92
C LEU A 284 -22.11 -1.72 7.15
N ALA A 285 -22.82 -1.57 6.04
CA ALA A 285 -23.27 -2.68 5.21
C ALA A 285 -22.09 -3.48 4.64
N VAL A 286 -21.03 -2.80 4.18
CA VAL A 286 -19.79 -3.48 3.75
C VAL A 286 -19.12 -4.19 4.92
N GLY A 287 -19.02 -3.55 6.08
CA GLY A 287 -18.45 -4.17 7.28
C GLY A 287 -19.19 -5.42 7.71
N LEU A 288 -20.52 -5.38 7.72
CA LEU A 288 -21.36 -6.54 8.02
C LEU A 288 -21.26 -7.63 6.95
N ALA A 289 -21.13 -7.26 5.67
CA ALA A 289 -20.92 -8.22 4.59
C ALA A 289 -19.59 -8.98 4.74
N TRP A 290 -18.52 -8.28 5.13
CA TRP A 290 -17.23 -8.88 5.45
C TRP A 290 -17.27 -9.73 6.72
N LEU A 291 -18.05 -9.31 7.73
CA LEU A 291 -18.23 -10.05 8.97
C LEU A 291 -18.97 -11.38 8.75
N TRP A 292 -20.05 -11.37 7.98
CA TRP A 292 -20.89 -12.56 7.77
C TRP A 292 -20.31 -13.48 6.69
N ARG A 293 -20.02 -12.92 5.51
CA ARG A 293 -19.62 -13.68 4.32
C ARG A 293 -18.37 -13.05 3.70
N PRO A 294 -17.22 -13.11 4.39
CA PRO A 294 -15.96 -12.64 3.82
C PRO A 294 -15.66 -13.39 2.52
N TYR A 295 -15.07 -12.70 1.56
CA TYR A 295 -14.63 -13.27 0.28
C TYR A 295 -15.73 -13.87 -0.62
N ARG A 296 -17.02 -13.61 -0.37
CA ARG A 296 -18.08 -13.89 -1.36
C ARG A 296 -18.02 -12.91 -2.51
N ARG A 297 -18.38 -13.33 -3.72
CA ARG A 297 -18.41 -12.43 -4.91
C ARG A 297 -19.20 -11.15 -4.66
N VAL A 298 -20.37 -11.27 -4.03
CA VAL A 298 -21.22 -10.10 -3.71
C VAL A 298 -20.51 -9.13 -2.78
N THR A 299 -19.89 -9.61 -1.69
CA THR A 299 -19.09 -8.79 -0.76
C THR A 299 -17.98 -8.03 -1.50
N GLY A 300 -17.31 -8.71 -2.44
CA GLY A 300 -16.19 -8.13 -3.19
C GLY A 300 -16.64 -7.09 -4.21
N ILE A 301 -17.75 -7.35 -4.92
CA ILE A 301 -18.35 -6.38 -5.85
C ILE A 301 -18.81 -5.15 -5.08
N LEU A 302 -19.55 -5.33 -3.98
CA LEU A 302 -20.02 -4.23 -3.13
C LEU A 302 -18.84 -3.39 -2.63
N THR A 303 -17.81 -4.04 -2.07
CA THR A 303 -16.61 -3.36 -1.58
C THR A 303 -15.89 -2.63 -2.71
N GLY A 304 -15.73 -3.26 -3.87
CA GLY A 304 -15.08 -2.67 -5.04
C GLY A 304 -15.80 -1.42 -5.56
N VAL A 305 -17.14 -1.46 -5.64
CA VAL A 305 -17.95 -0.30 -6.03
C VAL A 305 -17.80 0.84 -5.05
N ILE A 306 -17.87 0.57 -3.73
CA ILE A 306 -17.68 1.60 -2.72
C ILE A 306 -16.26 2.16 -2.76
N LEU A 307 -15.23 1.32 -2.85
CA LEU A 307 -13.84 1.78 -2.95
C LEU A 307 -13.63 2.65 -4.21
N ALA A 308 -14.19 2.28 -5.35
CA ALA A 308 -14.11 3.09 -6.57
C ALA A 308 -14.81 4.45 -6.41
N ALA A 309 -15.99 4.47 -5.77
CA ALA A 309 -16.72 5.70 -5.49
C ALA A 309 -15.97 6.59 -4.49
N LEU A 310 -15.41 6.02 -3.41
CA LEU A 310 -14.60 6.76 -2.43
C LEU A 310 -13.31 7.29 -3.06
N TRP A 311 -12.64 6.47 -3.87
CA TRP A 311 -11.39 6.85 -4.53
C TRP A 311 -11.59 8.05 -5.46
N TRP A 312 -12.62 8.01 -6.29
CA TRP A 312 -12.91 9.11 -7.20
C TRP A 312 -13.52 10.31 -6.47
N LEU A 313 -14.64 10.12 -5.77
CA LEU A 313 -15.44 11.23 -5.29
C LEU A 313 -14.91 11.84 -4.00
N GLY A 314 -14.39 11.03 -3.08
CA GLY A 314 -13.92 11.50 -1.77
C GLY A 314 -12.43 11.81 -1.73
N GLN A 315 -11.62 10.95 -2.36
CA GLN A 315 -10.16 10.98 -2.29
C GLN A 315 -9.51 11.59 -3.54
N ASP A 316 -10.31 12.01 -4.52
CA ASP A 316 -9.87 12.71 -5.74
C ASP A 316 -8.78 11.99 -6.56
N PHE A 317 -8.80 10.66 -6.51
CA PHE A 317 -7.72 9.77 -6.97
C PHE A 317 -6.36 9.92 -6.26
N GLY A 318 -6.06 11.06 -5.64
CA GLY A 318 -4.81 11.38 -4.94
C GLY A 318 -3.63 11.75 -5.85
N VAL A 319 -3.77 11.59 -7.17
CA VAL A 319 -2.65 11.70 -8.12
C VAL A 319 -2.75 12.91 -9.05
N PHE A 320 -3.94 13.50 -9.18
CA PHE A 320 -4.16 14.70 -9.98
C PHE A 320 -3.96 15.95 -9.08
N GLY A 321 -3.71 17.12 -9.67
CA GLY A 321 -3.52 18.36 -8.90
C GLY A 321 -2.09 18.92 -8.86
N GLY A 322 -1.07 18.16 -9.28
CA GLY A 322 0.32 18.63 -9.34
C GLY A 322 1.13 18.45 -8.04
N VAL A 323 0.47 18.07 -6.94
CA VAL A 323 1.08 17.83 -5.62
C VAL A 323 0.64 16.49 -5.00
N GLY A 324 0.04 15.60 -5.79
CA GLY A 324 -0.44 14.30 -5.31
C GLY A 324 0.72 13.41 -4.85
N THR A 325 0.66 12.84 -3.65
CA THR A 325 1.77 12.05 -3.06
C THR A 325 1.66 10.55 -3.32
N ASP A 326 0.42 10.06 -3.44
CA ASP A 326 0.08 8.65 -3.53
C ASP A 326 -1.37 8.46 -4.01
N PRO A 327 -1.79 7.23 -4.39
CA PRO A 327 -3.14 6.96 -4.86
C PRO A 327 -4.24 6.98 -3.78
N GLN A 328 -3.94 7.38 -2.55
CA GLN A 328 -4.84 7.36 -1.39
C GLN A 328 -5.18 5.95 -0.88
N THR A 329 -6.00 5.90 0.18
CA THR A 329 -6.29 4.69 0.95
C THR A 329 -7.09 3.65 0.16
N ALA A 330 -8.01 4.08 -0.71
CA ALA A 330 -8.94 3.18 -1.36
C ALA A 330 -8.28 2.13 -2.29
N PRO A 331 -7.30 2.47 -3.16
CA PRO A 331 -6.57 1.49 -3.97
C PRO A 331 -5.80 0.46 -3.14
N VAL A 332 -5.22 0.86 -2.01
CA VAL A 332 -4.44 -0.06 -1.18
C VAL A 332 -5.35 -1.01 -0.40
N LEU A 333 -6.53 -0.56 0.02
CA LEU A 333 -7.56 -1.46 0.52
C LEU A 333 -8.06 -2.43 -0.55
N ALA A 334 -8.20 -1.98 -1.81
CA ALA A 334 -8.54 -2.86 -2.92
C ALA A 334 -7.45 -3.92 -3.15
N LEU A 335 -6.17 -3.57 -3.00
CA LEU A 335 -5.05 -4.51 -3.06
C LEU A 335 -5.10 -5.54 -1.92
N LEU A 336 -5.36 -5.11 -0.68
CA LEU A 336 -5.53 -6.00 0.48
C LEU A 336 -6.70 -6.95 0.28
N MET A 337 -7.83 -6.43 -0.21
CA MET A 337 -8.99 -7.24 -0.60
C MET A 337 -8.61 -8.29 -1.67
N ALA A 338 -7.98 -7.86 -2.77
CA ALA A 338 -7.58 -8.74 -3.86
C ALA A 338 -6.62 -9.84 -3.39
N ALA A 339 -5.66 -9.50 -2.51
CA ALA A 339 -4.76 -10.45 -1.89
C ALA A 339 -5.52 -11.50 -1.06
N GLY A 340 -6.52 -11.07 -0.29
CA GLY A 340 -7.39 -11.97 0.47
C GLY A 340 -8.22 -12.91 -0.43
N TYR A 341 -8.84 -12.40 -1.51
CA TYR A 341 -9.55 -13.25 -2.50
C TYR A 341 -8.63 -14.26 -3.18
N ALA A 342 -7.42 -13.83 -3.55
CA ALA A 342 -6.40 -14.71 -4.13
C ALA A 342 -5.88 -15.75 -3.12
N GLY A 343 -5.93 -15.45 -1.82
CA GLY A 343 -5.66 -16.38 -0.73
C GLY A 343 -6.78 -17.40 -0.55
N ALA A 344 -8.04 -16.94 -0.49
CA ALA A 344 -9.22 -17.78 -0.27
C ALA A 344 -9.43 -18.80 -1.41
N SER A 345 -9.35 -18.34 -2.66
CA SER A 345 -9.47 -19.22 -3.84
C SER A 345 -8.37 -20.29 -3.96
N GLY A 346 -7.22 -20.09 -3.32
CA GLY A 346 -6.15 -21.09 -3.28
C GLY A 346 -6.33 -22.15 -2.19
N GLY A 347 -7.09 -21.85 -1.13
CA GLY A 347 -7.37 -22.78 -0.02
C GLY A 347 -8.32 -23.92 -0.42
N ASP A 348 -9.37 -23.59 -1.17
CA ASP A 348 -10.38 -24.56 -1.62
C ASP A 348 -9.78 -25.66 -2.50
N VAL A 349 -8.82 -25.32 -3.37
CA VAL A 349 -8.13 -26.27 -4.25
C VAL A 349 -7.22 -27.21 -3.44
N ALA A 350 -6.55 -26.69 -2.41
CA ALA A 350 -5.62 -27.48 -1.58
C ALA A 350 -6.36 -28.43 -0.61
N GLN A 351 -7.57 -28.07 -0.16
CA GLN A 351 -8.43 -28.95 0.64
C GLN A 351 -9.07 -30.05 -0.22
N GLY A 352 -9.57 -29.72 -1.42
CA GLY A 352 -10.13 -30.71 -2.35
C GLY A 352 -9.13 -31.81 -2.75
N ALA A 353 -7.83 -31.47 -2.86
CA ALA A 353 -6.77 -32.44 -3.13
C ALA A 353 -6.45 -33.36 -1.94
N ARG A 354 -6.74 -32.96 -0.70
CA ARG A 354 -6.54 -33.80 0.50
C ARG A 354 -7.72 -34.73 0.78
N THR A 355 -8.90 -34.44 0.24
CA THR A 355 -10.12 -35.24 0.38
C THR A 355 -10.43 -36.11 -0.84
N GLY A 356 -9.53 -36.14 -1.84
CA GLY A 356 -9.61 -37.14 -2.91
C GLY A 356 -9.64 -38.55 -2.32
N PRO A 357 -10.36 -39.50 -2.94
CA PRO A 357 -10.52 -40.83 -2.39
C PRO A 357 -9.15 -41.41 -2.11
N ARG A 358 -8.87 -41.73 -0.84
CA ARG A 358 -7.80 -42.65 -0.47
C ARG A 358 -8.07 -43.92 -1.26
N THR A 359 -7.40 -44.09 -2.39
CA THR A 359 -7.22 -45.40 -2.98
C THR A 359 -6.47 -46.19 -1.91
N SER A 360 -7.20 -47.08 -1.24
CA SER A 360 -6.60 -48.08 -0.37
C SER A 360 -5.45 -48.73 -1.13
N PRO A 361 -4.27 -48.95 -0.51
CA PRO A 361 -3.28 -49.81 -1.11
C PRO A 361 -3.84 -51.23 -1.04
N MET A 362 -4.64 -51.60 -2.03
CA MET A 362 -4.92 -52.99 -2.35
C MET A 362 -3.59 -53.58 -2.83
N GLY A 363 -3.22 -54.68 -2.17
CA GLY A 363 -1.95 -55.38 -2.31
C GLY A 363 -1.53 -55.63 -3.75
N GLY A 364 -0.23 -55.49 -3.97
CA GLY A 364 0.42 -55.76 -5.23
C GLY A 364 1.91 -55.49 -5.10
N GLY A 365 2.56 -56.12 -4.12
CA GLY A 365 4.02 -56.17 -4.08
C GLY A 365 4.49 -56.92 -5.31
N THR A 366 5.13 -56.21 -6.24
CA THR A 366 5.88 -56.84 -7.32
C THR A 366 7.10 -57.56 -6.71
N PRO A 367 7.44 -58.79 -7.14
CA PRO A 367 8.52 -59.58 -6.53
C PRO A 367 9.93 -58.99 -6.66
N GLU A 368 10.08 -57.88 -7.40
CA GLU A 368 11.38 -57.34 -7.80
C GLU A 368 12.04 -56.45 -6.73
N ALA A 369 11.25 -55.89 -5.80
CA ALA A 369 11.77 -55.03 -4.73
C ALA A 369 12.36 -55.81 -3.54
N ALA A 370 12.01 -57.09 -3.38
CA ALA A 370 12.54 -57.94 -2.31
C ALA A 370 13.94 -58.53 -2.63
N ALA A 371 14.32 -58.57 -3.92
CA ALA A 371 15.60 -59.14 -4.35
C ALA A 371 16.81 -58.22 -4.09
N VAL A 372 16.60 -56.90 -4.02
CA VAL A 372 17.70 -55.94 -3.82
C VAL A 372 18.11 -55.83 -2.34
N ALA A 373 17.18 -56.09 -1.40
CA ALA A 373 17.47 -56.02 0.03
C ALA A 373 18.28 -57.22 0.55
N ALA A 374 18.34 -58.34 -0.19
CA ALA A 374 19.11 -59.53 0.19
C ALA A 374 20.58 -59.50 -0.30
N ALA A 375 20.97 -58.54 -1.15
CA ALA A 375 22.31 -58.46 -1.74
C ALA A 375 23.33 -57.62 -0.94
N LEU A 376 22.92 -56.98 0.16
CA LEU A 376 23.80 -56.20 1.03
C LEU A 376 23.92 -56.87 2.40
N GLY A 377 24.68 -57.97 2.43
CA GLY A 377 25.14 -58.58 3.68
C GLY A 377 26.01 -57.63 4.51
N PRO A 378 26.10 -57.84 5.84
CA PRO A 378 26.85 -56.97 6.74
C PRO A 378 28.35 -57.06 6.42
N ARG A 379 28.99 -55.89 6.22
CA ARG A 379 30.44 -55.79 6.04
C ARG A 379 31.15 -55.88 7.41
N PRO A 380 32.35 -56.49 7.48
CA PRO A 380 33.12 -56.70 8.70
C PRO A 380 33.64 -55.40 9.33
#